data_AF-A0ABC8S702-F1
#
_entry.id   AF-A0ABC8S702-F1
#
_cell.length_a   1.000
_cell.length_b   1.000
_cell.length_c   1.000
_cell.angle_alpha   90.00
_cell.angle_beta   90.00
_cell.angle_gamma   90.00
#
_symmetry.space_group_name_H-M   'P 1'
#
loop_
_entity.id
_entity.type
_entity.pdbx_description
1 polymer ?
#
loop_
_entity_poly.entity_id
_entity_poly.type
_entity_poly.pdbx_seq_one_letter_code
_entity_poly.pdbx_strand_id
1 'polypeptide(L)'
;MEYTDQKSLTIHFVSATDSPEFTHLSWALTRSSVIGLDAEWKPIHIHQDTFPPVSLLQIACRVVGNCDSTAQQNESLVFLLDLSTIHLPSIYELLKDMFVSPHILKLGFRFKQDLVYLSSTFCSQGCDPGFDR
;
A
#
# COMPACT_ATOMS: atom_id res chain seq x y z
N MET A 1 13.36 -15.86 -32.18
CA MET A 1 12.81 -16.23 -30.87
C MET A 1 13.15 -15.07 -29.95
N GLU A 2 12.23 -14.13 -29.78
CA GLU A 2 12.43 -12.99 -28.87
C GLU A 2 12.37 -13.53 -27.44
N TYR A 3 13.48 -13.47 -26.72
CA TYR A 3 13.46 -13.59 -25.27
C TYR A 3 12.81 -12.32 -24.74
N THR A 4 11.53 -12.39 -24.36
CA THR A 4 10.95 -11.36 -23.51
C THR A 4 11.73 -11.39 -22.21
N ASP A 5 12.58 -10.40 -21.98
CA ASP A 5 13.26 -10.17 -20.71
C ASP A 5 12.17 -10.04 -19.64
N GLN A 6 11.97 -11.11 -18.88
CA GLN A 6 10.87 -11.21 -17.93
C GLN A 6 11.27 -10.36 -16.73
N LYS A 7 10.83 -9.11 -16.77
CA LYS A 7 11.16 -8.10 -15.76
C LYS A 7 10.85 -8.65 -14.37
N SER A 8 11.89 -8.77 -13.55
CA SER A 8 11.78 -9.31 -12.19
C SER A 8 10.80 -8.46 -11.39
N LEU A 9 9.80 -9.11 -10.80
CA LEU A 9 8.88 -8.49 -9.86
C LEU A 9 9.55 -8.52 -8.48
N THR A 10 9.87 -7.35 -7.93
CA THR A 10 10.45 -7.25 -6.59
C THR A 10 9.34 -7.10 -5.56
N ILE A 11 9.36 -7.93 -4.52
CA ILE A 11 8.42 -7.89 -3.40
C ILE A 11 9.18 -7.46 -2.15
N HIS A 12 8.70 -6.41 -1.48
CA HIS A 12 9.24 -5.89 -0.23
C HIS A 12 8.27 -6.15 0.92
N PHE A 13 8.77 -6.64 2.04
CA PHE A 13 7.98 -6.82 3.26
C PHE A 13 8.30 -5.68 4.23
N VAL A 14 7.29 -4.89 4.59
CA VAL A 14 7.42 -3.69 5.41
C VAL A 14 6.77 -3.98 6.77
N SER A 15 7.58 -4.07 7.82
CA SER A 15 7.11 -4.34 9.19
C SER A 15 7.45 -3.22 10.19
N ALA A 16 8.28 -2.26 9.79
CA ALA A 16 8.70 -1.11 10.58
C ALA A 16 9.05 0.10 9.70
N THR A 17 8.93 1.31 10.23
CA THR A 17 9.14 2.57 9.47
C THR A 17 10.59 3.05 9.42
N ASP A 18 11.49 2.41 10.14
CA ASP A 18 12.94 2.66 10.14
C ASP A 18 13.71 1.70 9.22
N SER A 19 12.98 0.97 8.37
CA SER A 19 13.53 -0.06 7.47
C SER A 19 13.86 0.48 6.06
N PRO A 20 14.80 -0.15 5.33
CA PRO A 20 15.04 0.17 3.93
C PRO A 20 13.80 -0.11 3.06
N GLU A 21 13.00 -1.13 3.39
CA GLU A 21 11.76 -1.47 2.70
C GLU A 21 10.72 -0.35 2.83
N PHE A 22 10.60 0.28 4.01
CA PHE A 22 9.74 1.45 4.19
C PHE A 22 10.22 2.67 3.40
N THR A 23 11.55 2.84 3.31
CA THR A 23 12.14 3.91 2.49
C THR A 23 11.78 3.70 1.02
N HIS A 24 11.85 2.46 0.53
CA HIS A 24 11.43 2.10 -0.84
C HIS A 24 9.94 2.28 -1.07
N LEU A 25 9.10 1.93 -0.10
CA LEU A 25 7.65 2.18 -0.15
C LEU A 25 7.36 3.67 -0.32
N SER A 26 7.95 4.51 0.54
CA SER A 26 7.76 5.96 0.52
C SER A 26 8.19 6.57 -0.82
N TRP A 27 9.33 6.13 -1.35
CA TRP A 27 9.82 6.54 -2.66
C TRP A 27 8.91 6.10 -3.80
N ALA A 28 8.40 4.86 -3.76
CA ALA A 28 7.55 4.31 -4.81
C ALA A 28 6.17 4.99 -4.84
N LEU A 29 5.56 5.22 -3.67
CA LEU A 29 4.24 5.87 -3.57
C LEU A 29 4.25 7.30 -4.10
N THR A 30 5.34 8.05 -3.88
CA THR A 30 5.46 9.44 -4.37
C THR A 30 5.75 9.56 -5.88
N ARG A 31 6.08 8.44 -6.55
CA ARG A 31 6.45 8.40 -7.97
C ARG A 31 5.58 7.49 -8.83
N SER A 32 4.55 6.90 -8.23
CA SER A 32 3.59 6.06 -8.94
C SER A 32 2.40 6.89 -9.39
N SER A 33 1.97 6.73 -10.65
CA SER A 33 0.71 7.29 -11.15
C SER A 33 -0.44 6.29 -11.09
N VAL A 34 -0.13 5.01 -10.91
CA VAL A 34 -1.10 3.91 -10.78
C VAL A 34 -0.62 2.97 -9.69
N ILE A 35 -1.53 2.57 -8.81
CA ILE A 35 -1.30 1.54 -7.80
C ILE A 35 -2.44 0.53 -7.78
N GLY A 36 -2.12 -0.72 -7.44
CA GLY A 36 -3.07 -1.76 -7.07
C GLY A 36 -3.05 -1.97 -5.56
N LEU A 37 -4.21 -2.21 -4.98
CA LEU A 37 -4.40 -2.36 -3.54
C LEU A 37 -5.28 -3.56 -3.22
N ASP A 38 -4.93 -4.25 -2.14
CA ASP A 38 -5.70 -5.33 -1.52
C ASP A 38 -5.41 -5.35 -0.02
N ALA A 39 -6.31 -5.88 0.81
CA ALA A 39 -6.14 -5.90 2.25
C ALA A 39 -6.66 -7.20 2.87
N GLU A 40 -5.93 -7.74 3.84
CA GLU A 40 -6.28 -8.96 4.55
C GLU A 40 -6.51 -8.69 6.03
N TRP A 41 -7.60 -9.23 6.56
CA TRP A 41 -7.97 -9.16 7.97
C TRP A 41 -8.36 -10.54 8.48
N LYS A 42 -8.18 -10.77 9.78
CA LYS A 42 -8.63 -12.04 10.38
C LYS A 42 -10.16 -12.10 10.36
N PRO A 43 -10.75 -13.25 9.98
CA PRO A 43 -12.19 -13.44 10.11
C PRO A 43 -12.56 -13.41 11.60
N ILE A 44 -13.57 -12.61 11.93
CA ILE A 44 -14.13 -12.58 13.28
C ILE A 44 -15.16 -13.71 13.39
N HIS A 45 -14.95 -14.64 14.31
CA HIS A 45 -15.85 -15.77 14.55
C HIS A 45 -16.89 -15.53 15.67
N ILE A 46 -16.87 -14.37 16.31
CA ILE A 46 -17.75 -13.97 17.42
C ILE A 46 -18.35 -12.61 17.09
N HIS A 47 -19.65 -12.38 17.29
CA HIS A 47 -20.23 -11.06 17.06
C HIS A 47 -19.48 -9.97 17.84
N GLN A 48 -18.89 -9.03 17.09
CA GLN A 48 -18.24 -7.81 17.60
C GLN A 48 -18.91 -6.62 16.94
N ASP A 49 -19.06 -5.52 17.68
CA ASP A 49 -19.66 -4.27 17.19
C ASP A 49 -18.70 -3.45 16.30
N THR A 50 -17.45 -3.90 16.16
CA THR A 50 -16.36 -3.20 15.45
C THR A 50 -15.89 -3.98 14.23
N PHE A 51 -15.38 -3.25 13.23
CA PHE A 51 -14.75 -3.87 12.05
C PHE A 51 -13.47 -4.62 12.45
N PRO A 52 -13.13 -5.74 11.77
CA PRO A 52 -11.88 -6.43 12.00
C PRO A 52 -10.69 -5.53 11.61
N PRO A 53 -9.62 -5.50 12.42
CA PRO A 53 -8.43 -4.76 12.04
C PRO A 53 -7.74 -5.42 10.84
N VAL A 54 -7.32 -4.58 9.90
CA VAL A 54 -6.49 -5.01 8.77
C VAL A 54 -5.12 -5.42 9.31
N SER A 55 -4.68 -6.63 8.96
CA SER A 55 -3.40 -7.17 9.40
C SER A 55 -2.33 -7.03 8.33
N LEU A 56 -2.70 -7.19 7.05
CA LEU A 56 -1.79 -7.06 5.92
C LEU A 56 -2.40 -6.13 4.87
N LEU A 57 -1.62 -5.21 4.34
CA LEU A 57 -1.99 -4.35 3.22
C LEU A 57 -1.01 -4.59 2.06
N GLN A 58 -1.53 -4.97 0.90
CA GLN A 58 -0.76 -5.19 -0.30
C GLN A 58 -0.84 -3.97 -1.21
N ILE A 59 0.30 -3.48 -1.66
CA ILE A 59 0.40 -2.34 -2.56
C ILE A 59 1.28 -2.70 -3.75
N ALA A 60 0.71 -2.75 -4.94
CA ALA A 60 1.45 -2.91 -6.19
C ALA A 60 1.63 -1.53 -6.86
N CYS A 61 2.87 -1.14 -7.10
CA CYS A 61 3.24 0.14 -7.67
C CYS A 61 3.86 -0.05 -9.05
N ARG A 62 3.57 0.89 -9.97
CA ARG A 62 4.36 1.06 -11.19
C ARG A 62 5.06 2.41 -11.14
N VAL A 63 6.38 2.38 -10.96
CA VAL A 63 7.19 3.59 -10.89
C VAL A 63 7.77 3.90 -12.26
N VAL A 64 7.68 5.17 -12.66
CA VAL A 64 8.35 5.67 -13.86
C VAL A 64 9.79 6.01 -13.50
N GLY A 65 10.75 5.25 -14.03
CA GLY A 65 12.17 5.45 -13.75
C GLY A 65 12.66 6.84 -14.22
N ASN A 66 13.61 7.41 -13.47
CA ASN A 66 14.25 8.67 -13.85
C ASN A 66 15.19 8.39 -15.04
N CYS A 67 15.01 9.16 -16.11
CA CYS A 67 15.74 9.05 -17.37
C CYS A 67 17.23 9.42 -17.22
N ASP A 68 18.12 8.43 -17.26
CA ASP A 68 19.54 8.61 -17.62
C ASP A 68 20.16 7.38 -18.33
N SER A 69 19.35 6.37 -18.63
CA SER A 69 19.73 5.25 -19.51
C SER A 69 18.61 5.01 -20.51
N THR A 70 18.99 4.67 -21.74
CA THR A 70 18.19 4.65 -22.98
C THR A 70 17.02 3.66 -23.03
N ALA A 71 16.59 3.14 -21.87
CA ALA A 71 15.39 2.33 -21.72
C ALA A 71 14.55 2.90 -20.58
N GLN A 72 13.36 3.45 -20.91
CA GLN A 72 12.32 3.78 -19.93
C GLN A 72 11.87 2.49 -19.21
N GLN A 73 12.61 2.13 -18.18
CA GLN A 73 12.37 0.92 -17.42
C GLN A 73 11.34 1.23 -16.33
N ASN A 74 10.05 1.00 -16.62
CA ASN A 74 9.00 1.03 -15.60
C ASN A 74 9.23 -0.11 -14.60
N GLU A 75 9.63 0.21 -13.37
CA GLU A 75 9.82 -0.80 -12.32
C GLU A 75 8.46 -1.17 -11.72
N SER A 76 8.21 -2.48 -11.57
CA SER A 76 7.00 -2.99 -10.92
C SER A 76 7.40 -3.51 -9.54
N LEU A 77 6.86 -2.85 -8.51
CA LEU A 77 7.17 -3.12 -7.11
C LEU A 77 5.92 -3.59 -6.40
N VAL A 78 6.05 -4.55 -5.50
CA VAL A 78 4.97 -4.96 -4.60
C VAL A 78 5.43 -4.80 -3.17
N PHE A 79 4.60 -4.20 -2.34
CA PHE A 79 4.84 -4.02 -0.91
C PHE A 79 3.79 -4.80 -0.12
N LEU A 80 4.25 -5.56 0.86
CA LEU A 80 3.42 -6.23 1.85
C LEU A 80 3.63 -5.51 3.18
N LEU A 81 2.65 -4.72 3.61
CA LEU A 81 2.72 -3.95 4.85
C LEU A 81 2.09 -4.76 5.98
N ASP A 82 2.89 -5.15 6.97
CA ASP A 82 2.42 -5.78 8.20
C ASP A 82 1.92 -4.71 9.16
N LEU A 83 0.62 -4.42 9.07
CA LEU A 83 -0.05 -3.43 9.93
C LEU A 83 -0.20 -3.91 11.37
N SER A 84 0.06 -5.20 11.65
CA SER A 84 0.06 -5.73 13.01
C SER A 84 1.35 -5.42 13.78
N THR A 85 2.44 -5.14 13.07
CA THR A 85 3.74 -4.79 13.66
C THR A 85 4.10 -3.32 13.55
N ILE A 86 3.66 -2.64 12.47
CA ILE A 86 3.92 -1.22 12.27
C ILE A 86 3.16 -0.38 13.30
N HIS A 87 3.82 0.62 13.87
CA HIS A 87 3.15 1.66 14.65
C HIS A 87 2.32 2.55 13.72
N LEU A 88 1.00 2.34 13.64
CA LEU A 88 0.14 2.93 12.61
C LEU A 88 0.23 4.46 12.46
N PRO A 89 0.30 5.27 13.53
CA PRO A 89 0.44 6.72 13.39
C PRO A 89 1.67 7.15 12.58
N SER A 90 2.74 6.35 12.56
CA SER A 90 3.97 6.67 11.83
C SER A 90 3.88 6.51 10.30
N ILE A 91 2.91 5.74 9.81
CA ILE A 91 2.68 5.50 8.37
C ILE A 91 1.39 6.18 7.87
N TYR A 92 0.54 6.67 8.77
CA TYR A 92 -0.80 7.19 8.46
C TYR A 92 -0.79 8.29 7.40
N GLU A 93 -0.01 9.35 7.58
CA GLU A 93 0.00 10.48 6.64
C GLU A 93 0.50 10.06 5.24
N LEU A 94 1.50 9.16 5.16
CA LEU A 94 1.98 8.64 3.87
C LEU A 94 0.88 7.92 3.09
N LEU A 95 0.15 7.03 3.76
CA LEU A 95 -0.96 6.30 3.11
C LEU A 95 -2.10 7.24 2.77
N LYS A 96 -2.45 8.16 3.68
CA LYS A 96 -3.51 9.15 3.47
C LYS A 96 -3.22 10.02 2.26
N ASP A 97 -2.01 10.56 2.15
CA ASP A 97 -1.57 11.36 1.00
C ASP A 97 -1.70 10.59 -0.32
N MET A 98 -1.31 9.31 -0.32
CA MET A 98 -1.50 8.43 -1.46
C MET A 98 -3.00 8.25 -1.80
N PHE A 99 -3.84 7.97 -0.79
CA PHE A 99 -5.27 7.72 -0.98
C PHE A 99 -6.04 8.95 -1.46
N VAL A 100 -5.71 10.15 -0.97
CA VAL A 100 -6.40 11.38 -1.37
C VAL A 100 -5.80 12.01 -2.63
N SER A 101 -4.62 11.57 -3.07
CA SER A 101 -3.96 12.16 -4.24
C SER A 101 -4.79 12.00 -5.52
N PRO A 102 -5.16 13.10 -6.21
CA PRO A 102 -5.88 13.04 -7.48
C PRO A 102 -4.99 12.60 -8.64
N HIS A 103 -3.67 12.52 -8.42
CA HIS A 103 -2.67 12.15 -9.43
C HIS A 103 -2.33 10.66 -9.43
N ILE A 104 -2.86 9.89 -8.48
CA ILE A 104 -2.66 8.46 -8.36
C ILE A 104 -3.99 7.77 -8.64
N LEU A 105 -4.02 6.91 -9.65
CA LEU A 105 -5.12 5.99 -9.90
C LEU A 105 -5.00 4.78 -8.96
N LYS A 106 -6.03 4.53 -8.15
CA LYS A 106 -6.10 3.39 -7.24
C LYS A 106 -6.96 2.29 -7.85
N LEU A 107 -6.39 1.11 -8.01
CA LEU A 107 -7.08 -0.08 -8.52
C LEU A 107 -7.29 -1.05 -7.36
N GLY A 108 -8.51 -1.54 -7.18
CA GLY A 108 -8.85 -2.56 -6.19
C GLY A 108 -10.15 -3.25 -6.56
N PHE A 109 -10.34 -4.49 -6.11
CA PHE A 109 -11.58 -5.23 -6.33
C PHE A 109 -12.50 -5.07 -5.12
N ARG A 110 -13.71 -4.52 -5.31
CA ARG A 110 -14.65 -4.23 -4.22
C ARG A 110 -14.03 -3.40 -3.08
N PHE A 111 -13.15 -2.48 -3.47
CA PHE A 111 -12.23 -1.73 -2.62
C PHE A 111 -12.87 -0.90 -1.49
N LYS A 112 -14.19 -0.69 -1.51
CA LYS A 112 -14.92 0.00 -0.45
C LYS A 112 -14.78 -0.68 0.92
N GLN A 113 -14.80 -2.01 0.97
CA GLN A 113 -14.71 -2.73 2.24
C GLN A 113 -13.33 -2.55 2.87
N ASP A 114 -12.29 -2.71 2.06
CA ASP A 114 -10.89 -2.55 2.46
C ASP A 114 -10.65 -1.15 3.03
N LEU A 115 -11.16 -0.11 2.36
CA LEU A 115 -11.03 1.28 2.82
C LEU A 115 -11.74 1.53 4.16
N VAL A 116 -12.94 0.98 4.35
CA VAL A 116 -13.65 1.09 5.64
C VAL A 116 -12.88 0.39 6.75
N TYR A 117 -12.33 -0.79 6.47
CA TYR A 117 -11.61 -1.57 7.48
C TYR A 117 -10.26 -0.93 7.79
N LEU A 118 -9.55 -0.41 6.79
CA LEU A 118 -8.35 0.40 6.97
C LEU A 118 -8.66 1.65 7.80
N SER A 119 -9.70 2.41 7.46
CA SER A 119 -10.10 3.62 8.20
C SER A 119 -10.37 3.29 9.67
N SER A 120 -11.18 2.25 9.93
CA SER A 120 -11.42 1.74 11.28
C SER A 120 -10.16 1.29 12.01
N THR A 121 -9.22 0.64 11.31
CA THR A 121 -7.96 0.15 11.88
C THR A 121 -7.11 1.32 12.39
N PHE A 122 -6.93 2.35 11.58
CA PHE A 122 -6.15 3.54 11.94
C PHE A 122 -6.85 4.39 13.01
N CYS A 123 -8.17 4.59 12.92
CA CYS A 123 -8.94 5.29 13.95
C CYS A 123 -8.85 4.61 15.33
N SER A 124 -8.83 3.27 15.36
CA SER A 124 -8.69 2.53 16.63
C SER A 124 -7.35 2.80 17.34
N GLN A 125 -6.35 3.30 16.61
CA GLN A 125 -5.05 3.72 17.14
C GLN A 125 -4.88 5.24 17.23
N GLY A 126 -5.98 6.01 17.18
CA GLY A 126 -5.96 7.45 17.40
C GLY A 126 -5.65 8.30 16.17
N CYS A 127 -5.67 7.72 14.97
CA CYS A 127 -5.57 8.50 13.71
C CYS A 127 -6.93 9.06 13.29
N ASP A 128 -6.90 10.12 12.49
CA ASP A 128 -8.13 10.68 11.90
C ASP A 128 -8.80 9.69 10.92
N PRO A 129 -10.12 9.79 10.70
CA PRO A 129 -10.78 9.07 9.61
C PRO A 129 -10.40 9.71 8.26
N GLY A 130 -10.24 8.91 7.20
CA GLY A 130 -9.91 9.52 5.90
C GLY A 130 -9.70 8.63 4.69
N PHE A 131 -9.61 7.30 4.84
CA PHE A 131 -9.44 6.42 3.68
C PHE A 131 -10.73 6.14 2.91
N ASP A 132 -11.89 6.39 3.53
CA ASP A 132 -13.22 5.99 3.07
C ASP A 132 -14.10 7.15 2.56
N ARG A 133 -13.50 8.32 2.29
CA ARG A 133 -14.21 9.52 1.82
C ARG A 133 -14.40 9.59 0.32
#